data_AF-A0A7D9HCE2-F1
#
_entry.id   AF-A0A7D9HCE2-F1
#
_cell.length_a   1.000
_cell.length_b   1.000
_cell.length_c   1.000
_cell.angle_alpha   90.00
_cell.angle_beta   90.00
_cell.angle_gamma   90.00
#
_symmetry.space_group_name_H-M   'P 1'
#
loop_
_entity.id
_entity.type
_entity.pdbx_description
1 polymer ?
#
loop_
_entity_poly.entity_id
_entity_poly.type
_entity_poly.pdbx_seq_one_letter_code
_entity_poly.pdbx_strand_id
1 'polypeptide(L)'
;MRLCDKEKREGKHTTTDLQKLKERCVQESNCPQEAPRLFIQNALVDKYNEQVYESFTDNRYTIKAQESVIGAASAELKEKIMRQIPYVPLRNSKQLAHKLKLAVGQRTEVATNVRTDDGLTNGANVGRKTRQENRTLYVRGVQSTWTPIKPVTTQFPVGRTKSAQVVRKQFPLRPASAKTVHRSQGDTQTQVVVNLNSNRSFPYIHYVALSRVTTIEGLYITDLCEDRKISVDQRVVKEMEILRTEQSLNLCFKPLYMLDQSDLKVCYLNARSLHKHIEDVRKDINYSSMDIVIFTETRFNSSDTDDIYNIDGYRLFRNDVSQGTGPGRPYGGTAVYSRVPLKEGYPYAHNVNGIEFTIIKTESNPHLNIIGVYRSPNIAISRLLSSLRSVLDEDSSAQNIIIGDFNVNWMVESDRQSLYNLMVVQNHYRQLITGFTTDNRTLIDHLYTNLFEEEIEAGILETYFSDHKAIWASLRT
;
A
#
# COMPACT_ATOMS: atom_id res chain seq x y z
N MET A 1 -18.27 5.96 11.95
CA MET A 1 -17.42 5.18 12.90
C MET A 1 -15.99 5.71 12.98
N ARG A 2 -15.26 5.88 11.86
CA ARG A 2 -13.85 6.34 11.87
C ARG A 2 -13.55 7.63 12.66
N LEU A 3 -14.43 8.64 12.61
CA LEU A 3 -14.28 9.88 13.41
C LEU A 3 -14.40 9.60 14.92
N CYS A 4 -15.49 8.94 15.33
CA CYS A 4 -15.75 8.54 16.71
C CYS A 4 -14.64 7.62 17.28
N ASP A 5 -14.03 6.77 16.44
CA ASP A 5 -12.91 5.91 16.83
C ASP A 5 -11.61 6.68 16.99
N LYS A 6 -11.35 7.69 16.15
CA LYS A 6 -10.18 8.57 16.26
C LYS A 6 -10.25 9.40 17.55
N GLU A 7 -11.42 9.94 17.87
CA GLU A 7 -11.66 10.70 19.09
C GLU A 7 -11.54 9.81 20.34
N LYS A 8 -12.09 8.59 20.32
CA LYS A 8 -11.91 7.62 21.41
C LYS A 8 -10.46 7.18 21.59
N ARG A 9 -9.71 6.98 20.50
CA ARG A 9 -8.28 6.67 20.55
C ARG A 9 -7.48 7.76 21.26
N GLU A 10 -7.86 9.02 21.07
CA GLU A 10 -7.21 10.19 21.67
C GLU A 10 -7.84 10.62 23.00
N GLY A 11 -8.91 9.94 23.47
CA GLY A 11 -9.60 10.29 24.70
C GLY A 11 -10.46 11.56 24.59
N LYS A 12 -10.72 12.04 23.38
CA LYS A 12 -11.48 13.26 23.05
C LYS A 12 -12.95 12.98 22.71
N HIS A 13 -13.50 11.88 23.20
CA HIS A 13 -14.88 11.51 22.91
C HIS A 13 -15.85 12.51 23.55
N THR A 14 -16.86 12.93 22.79
CA THR A 14 -17.90 13.85 23.28
C THR A 14 -19.04 13.07 23.95
N THR A 15 -19.91 13.79 24.68
CA THR A 15 -21.16 13.19 25.22
C THR A 15 -22.04 12.60 24.11
N THR A 16 -22.07 13.24 22.94
CA THR A 16 -22.79 12.75 21.75
C THR A 16 -22.23 11.42 21.24
N ASP A 17 -20.91 11.24 21.28
CA ASP A 17 -20.26 9.99 20.86
C ASP A 17 -20.59 8.81 21.79
N LEU A 18 -20.69 9.09 23.09
CA LEU A 18 -21.13 8.10 24.07
C LEU A 18 -22.61 7.76 23.88
N GLN A 19 -23.46 8.75 23.61
CA GLN A 19 -24.88 8.52 23.34
C GLN A 19 -25.09 7.61 22.12
N LYS A 20 -24.34 7.84 21.03
CA LYS A 20 -24.36 6.96 19.85
C LYS A 20 -23.92 5.53 20.15
N LEU A 21 -23.01 5.32 21.09
CA LEU A 21 -22.67 3.96 21.55
C LEU A 21 -23.78 3.34 22.38
N LYS A 22 -24.44 4.13 23.24
CA LYS A 22 -25.57 3.67 24.06
C LYS A 22 -26.74 3.21 23.21
N GLU A 23 -26.97 3.84 22.06
CA GLU A 23 -27.97 3.39 21.07
C GLU A 23 -27.67 1.98 20.52
N ARG A 24 -26.43 1.50 20.67
CA ARG A 24 -26.02 0.14 20.29
C ARG A 24 -26.08 -0.85 21.45
N CYS A 25 -26.46 -0.41 22.65
CA CYS A 25 -26.64 -1.29 23.79
C CYS A 25 -27.92 -2.13 23.62
N VAL A 26 -27.76 -3.45 23.65
CA VAL A 26 -28.86 -4.41 23.45
C VAL A 26 -28.78 -5.53 24.48
N GLN A 27 -29.92 -6.16 24.76
CA GLN A 27 -29.97 -7.39 25.54
C GLN A 27 -29.36 -8.55 24.75
N GLU A 28 -28.74 -9.53 25.43
CA GLU A 28 -28.09 -10.69 24.79
C GLU A 28 -29.05 -11.45 23.86
N SER A 29 -30.36 -11.50 24.17
CA SER A 29 -31.38 -12.16 23.35
C SER A 29 -31.52 -11.55 21.94
N ASN A 30 -31.15 -10.28 21.77
CA ASN A 30 -31.29 -9.54 20.52
C ASN A 30 -29.99 -9.51 19.72
N CYS A 31 -28.94 -10.17 20.22
CA CYS A 31 -27.65 -10.24 19.55
C CYS A 31 -27.65 -11.32 18.45
N PRO A 32 -27.04 -11.06 17.28
CA PRO A 32 -26.91 -12.07 16.22
C PRO A 32 -26.11 -13.28 16.71
N GLN A 33 -26.65 -14.49 16.52
CA GLN A 33 -26.04 -15.74 16.99
C GLN A 33 -24.70 -16.06 16.31
N GLU A 34 -24.51 -15.69 15.05
CA GLU A 34 -23.30 -15.98 14.28
C GLU A 34 -22.14 -14.98 14.54
N ALA A 35 -22.47 -13.82 15.14
CA ALA A 35 -21.47 -12.79 15.41
C ALA A 35 -20.49 -13.24 16.51
N PRO A 36 -19.19 -12.97 16.35
CA PRO A 36 -18.22 -13.31 17.38
C PRO A 36 -18.43 -12.42 18.61
N ARG A 37 -18.35 -13.02 19.79
CA ARG A 37 -18.42 -12.31 21.08
C ARG A 37 -17.02 -11.89 21.52
N LEU A 38 -16.87 -10.65 21.96
CA LEU A 38 -15.63 -10.11 22.51
C LEU A 38 -15.79 -9.88 24.01
N PHE A 39 -14.96 -10.56 24.78
CA PHE A 39 -14.89 -10.40 26.24
C PHE A 39 -13.50 -9.93 26.68
N ILE A 40 -13.40 -9.36 27.88
CA ILE A 40 -12.08 -9.02 28.45
C ILE A 40 -11.40 -10.26 29.05
N GLN A 41 -12.17 -11.15 29.70
CA GLN A 41 -11.66 -12.27 30.49
C GLN A 41 -11.75 -13.60 29.75
N ASN A 42 -10.70 -14.43 29.83
CA ASN A 42 -10.71 -15.78 29.23
C ASN A 42 -11.84 -16.67 29.78
N ALA A 43 -12.17 -16.57 31.07
CA ALA A 43 -13.22 -17.39 31.67
C ALA A 43 -14.60 -17.19 31.00
N LEU A 44 -14.93 -15.95 30.60
CA LEU A 44 -16.16 -15.65 29.86
C LEU A 44 -16.09 -16.18 28.43
N VAL A 45 -14.94 -16.07 27.77
CA VAL A 45 -14.70 -16.65 26.44
C VAL A 45 -14.88 -18.16 26.46
N ASP A 46 -14.27 -18.84 27.43
CA ASP A 46 -14.33 -20.29 27.56
C ASP A 46 -15.75 -20.75 27.86
N LYS A 47 -16.45 -20.07 28.80
CA LYS A 47 -17.85 -20.34 29.13
C LYS A 47 -18.77 -20.18 27.91
N TYR A 48 -18.64 -19.08 27.17
CA TYR A 48 -19.48 -18.82 26.01
C TYR A 48 -19.23 -19.84 24.88
N ASN A 49 -17.96 -20.14 24.59
CA ASN A 49 -17.62 -21.13 23.59
C ASN A 49 -18.11 -22.54 23.96
N GLU A 50 -18.10 -22.90 25.25
CA GLU A 50 -18.66 -24.16 25.73
C GLU A 50 -20.18 -24.18 25.58
N GLN A 51 -20.89 -23.11 25.96
CA GLN A 51 -22.34 -23.00 25.77
C GLN A 51 -22.74 -23.14 24.28
N VAL A 52 -22.00 -22.49 23.39
CA VAL A 52 -22.21 -22.63 21.95
C VAL A 52 -21.93 -24.06 21.48
N TYR A 53 -20.90 -24.73 22.02
CA TYR A 53 -20.65 -26.13 21.70
C TYR A 53 -21.78 -27.06 22.21
N GLU A 54 -22.31 -26.79 23.41
CA GLU A 54 -23.38 -27.57 24.02
C GLU A 54 -24.72 -27.42 23.29
N SER A 55 -24.97 -26.27 22.64
CA SER A 55 -26.21 -26.02 21.89
C SER A 55 -26.34 -26.79 20.58
N PHE A 56 -25.25 -27.32 20.02
CA PHE A 56 -25.34 -28.23 18.86
C PHE A 56 -25.85 -29.61 19.32
N THR A 57 -26.97 -30.06 18.77
CA THR A 57 -27.54 -31.38 19.08
C THR A 57 -26.83 -32.50 18.34
N ASP A 58 -26.50 -32.26 17.06
CA ASP A 58 -25.87 -33.23 16.15
C ASP A 58 -24.46 -32.80 15.75
N ASN A 59 -23.64 -33.75 15.28
CA ASN A 59 -22.32 -33.51 14.70
C ASN A 59 -21.30 -32.80 15.62
N ARG A 60 -21.30 -33.17 16.91
CA ARG A 60 -20.29 -32.75 17.89
C ARG A 60 -19.16 -33.77 18.00
N TYR A 61 -17.94 -33.26 18.09
CA TYR A 61 -16.73 -34.06 18.19
C TYR A 61 -15.88 -33.58 19.36
N THR A 62 -15.46 -34.53 20.19
CA THR A 62 -14.42 -34.32 21.21
C THR A 62 -13.19 -35.12 20.81
N ILE A 63 -12.18 -34.44 20.29
CA ILE A 63 -10.95 -35.04 19.76
C ILE A 63 -9.88 -35.00 20.86
N LYS A 64 -9.54 -36.17 21.41
CA LYS A 64 -8.44 -36.29 22.38
C LYS A 64 -7.10 -36.25 21.64
N ALA A 65 -6.15 -35.48 22.15
CA ALA A 65 -4.82 -35.39 21.58
C ALA A 65 -4.05 -36.73 21.70
N GLN A 66 -3.19 -37.01 20.74
CA GLN A 66 -2.22 -38.12 20.82
C GLN A 66 -0.97 -37.61 21.53
N GLU A 67 -0.61 -38.24 22.65
CA GLU A 67 0.40 -37.70 23.57
C GLU A 67 1.42 -38.76 23.99
N SER A 68 2.69 -38.36 24.03
CA SER A 68 3.79 -39.18 24.57
C SER A 68 4.76 -38.32 25.38
N VAL A 69 5.52 -38.96 26.28
CA VAL A 69 6.51 -38.29 27.13
C VAL A 69 7.89 -38.82 26.78
N ILE A 70 8.85 -37.90 26.60
CA ILE A 70 10.25 -38.17 26.30
C ILE A 70 11.10 -37.54 27.41
N GLY A 71 12.21 -38.20 27.79
CA GLY A 71 13.16 -37.66 28.78
C GLY A 71 12.74 -37.80 30.25
N ALA A 72 11.73 -38.64 30.54
CA ALA A 72 11.39 -39.00 31.92
C ALA A 72 12.42 -40.01 32.46
N ALA A 73 13.03 -39.70 33.61
CA ALA A 73 14.05 -40.53 34.26
C ALA A 73 13.52 -41.85 34.83
N SER A 74 12.20 -41.99 35.04
CA SER A 74 11.56 -43.21 35.54
C SER A 74 10.15 -43.38 34.96
N ALA A 75 9.63 -44.62 35.00
CA ALA A 75 8.27 -44.94 34.58
C ALA A 75 7.20 -44.24 35.47
N GLU A 76 7.47 -44.12 36.76
CA GLU A 76 6.62 -43.41 37.72
C GLU A 76 6.52 -41.90 37.38
N LEU A 77 7.65 -41.28 37.04
CA LEU A 77 7.67 -39.88 36.62
C LEU A 77 6.89 -39.68 35.31
N LYS A 78 7.02 -40.63 34.37
CA LYS A 78 6.25 -40.64 33.13
C LYS A 78 4.74 -40.71 33.40
N GLU A 79 4.27 -41.61 34.28
CA GLU A 79 2.86 -41.69 34.65
C GLU A 79 2.36 -40.42 35.34
N LYS A 80 3.16 -39.87 36.27
CA LYS A 80 2.83 -38.62 36.97
C LYS A 80 2.66 -37.46 35.98
N ILE A 81 3.57 -37.36 35.01
CA ILE A 81 3.47 -36.37 33.92
C ILE A 81 2.18 -36.61 33.14
N MET A 82 1.91 -37.84 32.69
CA MET A 82 0.71 -38.18 31.93
C MET A 82 -0.58 -37.78 32.65
N ARG A 83 -0.67 -37.94 33.98
CA ARG A 83 -1.81 -37.50 34.79
C ARG A 83 -1.97 -35.98 34.86
N GLN A 84 -0.89 -35.22 34.71
CA GLN A 84 -0.89 -33.75 34.76
C GLN A 84 -1.18 -33.09 33.40
N ILE A 85 -0.91 -33.79 32.29
CA ILE A 85 -1.08 -33.27 30.92
C ILE A 85 -2.44 -32.61 30.66
N PRO A 86 -3.59 -33.15 31.12
CA PRO A 86 -4.90 -32.52 30.91
C PRO A 86 -5.05 -31.14 31.56
N TYR A 87 -4.27 -30.85 32.60
CA TYR A 87 -4.33 -29.60 33.37
C TYR A 87 -3.29 -28.57 32.92
N VAL A 88 -2.46 -28.89 31.91
CA VAL A 88 -1.47 -27.95 31.37
C VAL A 88 -2.20 -26.84 30.59
N PRO A 89 -2.03 -25.55 30.95
CA PRO A 89 -2.67 -24.45 30.23
C PRO A 89 -2.27 -24.40 28.75
N LEU A 90 -3.17 -23.94 27.87
CA LEU A 90 -2.93 -23.83 26.43
C LEU A 90 -1.65 -23.03 26.09
N ARG A 91 -1.41 -21.93 26.82
CA ARG A 91 -0.18 -21.11 26.66
C ARG A 91 1.12 -21.89 26.87
N ASN A 92 1.09 -22.94 27.69
CA ASN A 92 2.25 -23.78 28.00
C ASN A 92 2.32 -25.04 27.13
N SER A 93 1.30 -25.30 26.32
CA SER A 93 1.21 -26.46 25.43
C SER A 93 1.17 -26.06 23.95
N LYS A 94 1.87 -24.97 23.62
CA LYS A 94 1.96 -24.41 22.26
C LYS A 94 0.57 -24.18 21.63
N GLN A 95 -0.42 -23.80 22.45
CA GLN A 95 -1.82 -23.56 22.07
C GLN A 95 -2.60 -24.79 21.58
N LEU A 96 -2.05 -26.00 21.64
CA LEU A 96 -2.76 -27.22 21.26
C LEU A 96 -3.57 -27.79 22.42
N ALA A 97 -4.86 -27.99 22.23
CA ALA A 97 -5.75 -28.50 23.27
C ALA A 97 -5.51 -29.99 23.58
N HIS A 98 -5.60 -30.37 24.85
CA HIS A 98 -5.61 -31.78 25.26
C HIS A 98 -6.89 -32.49 24.76
N LYS A 99 -8.05 -31.83 24.94
CA LYS A 99 -9.34 -32.23 24.37
C LYS A 99 -9.86 -31.07 23.53
N LEU A 100 -10.02 -31.30 22.24
CA LEU A 100 -10.54 -30.31 21.31
C LEU A 100 -12.03 -30.60 21.04
N LYS A 101 -12.90 -29.67 21.44
CA LYS A 101 -14.35 -29.74 21.23
C LYS A 101 -14.72 -28.91 19.99
N LEU A 102 -15.39 -29.53 19.02
CA LEU A 102 -15.80 -28.91 17.76
C LEU A 102 -17.19 -29.40 17.36
N ALA A 103 -17.99 -28.54 16.75
CA ALA A 103 -19.24 -28.92 16.08
C ALA A 103 -19.25 -28.45 14.62
N VAL A 104 -19.95 -29.17 13.74
CA VAL A 104 -20.12 -28.73 12.34
C VAL A 104 -20.90 -27.42 12.30
N GLY A 105 -20.35 -26.42 11.61
CA GLY A 105 -20.92 -25.06 11.57
C GLY A 105 -20.46 -24.15 12.73
N GLN A 106 -19.79 -24.68 13.75
CA GLN A 106 -19.25 -23.86 14.83
C GLN A 106 -18.07 -23.01 14.33
N ARG A 107 -18.04 -21.73 14.74
CA ARG A 107 -16.93 -20.84 14.41
C ARG A 107 -15.66 -21.28 15.13
N THR A 108 -14.60 -21.50 14.35
CA THR A 108 -13.26 -21.89 14.83
C THR A 108 -12.18 -20.98 14.28
N GLU A 109 -11.02 -20.96 14.91
CA GLU A 109 -9.84 -20.29 14.39
C GLU A 109 -8.60 -21.19 14.51
N VAL A 110 -7.61 -20.93 13.66
CA VAL A 110 -6.33 -21.61 13.75
C VAL A 110 -5.55 -21.07 14.95
N ALA A 111 -5.13 -21.97 15.84
CA ALA A 111 -4.50 -21.64 17.11
C ALA A 111 -2.99 -21.32 17.00
N THR A 112 -2.34 -21.79 15.94
CA THR A 112 -0.90 -21.65 15.69
C THR A 112 -0.63 -21.48 14.19
N ASN A 113 0.45 -20.81 13.82
CA ASN A 113 0.89 -20.77 12.42
C ASN A 113 1.22 -22.19 11.94
N VAL A 114 0.46 -22.70 10.97
CA VAL A 114 0.64 -24.07 10.45
C VAL A 114 1.49 -24.06 9.19
N ARG A 115 1.20 -23.14 8.27
CA ARG A 115 1.86 -23.04 6.97
C ARG A 115 1.90 -21.60 6.50
N THR A 116 2.90 -20.86 6.96
CA THR A 116 3.05 -19.43 6.71
C THR A 116 3.26 -19.12 5.23
N ASP A 117 3.89 -20.03 4.47
CA ASP A 117 4.14 -19.91 3.02
C ASP A 117 2.89 -20.18 2.14
N ASP A 118 1.82 -20.72 2.74
CA ASP A 118 0.53 -20.96 2.07
C ASP A 118 -0.59 -20.10 2.66
N GLY A 119 -0.21 -19.07 3.44
CA GLY A 119 -1.16 -18.16 4.06
C GLY A 119 -2.17 -18.86 4.96
N LEU A 120 -1.85 -20.01 5.58
CA LEU A 120 -2.63 -20.58 6.68
C LEU A 120 -2.39 -19.78 7.98
N THR A 121 -2.70 -18.49 7.85
CA THR A 121 -2.60 -17.34 8.74
C THR A 121 -3.74 -16.38 8.36
N ASN A 122 -4.04 -15.32 9.12
CA ASN A 122 -5.16 -14.41 8.79
C ASN A 122 -4.93 -13.68 7.44
N GLY A 123 -5.79 -13.86 6.42
CA GLY A 123 -5.73 -13.13 5.14
C GLY A 123 -6.54 -13.74 3.97
N ALA A 124 -6.74 -13.03 2.85
CA ALA A 124 -7.72 -13.39 1.80
C ALA A 124 -7.29 -14.44 0.75
N ASN A 125 -6.11 -15.06 0.87
CA ASN A 125 -5.62 -16.09 -0.08
C ASN A 125 -5.17 -17.38 0.62
N VAL A 126 -5.84 -17.73 1.72
CA VAL A 126 -5.47 -18.86 2.59
C VAL A 126 -5.56 -20.20 1.86
N GLY A 127 -4.50 -21.02 1.96
CA GLY A 127 -4.57 -22.48 1.80
C GLY A 127 -4.53 -23.03 0.38
N ARG A 128 -4.19 -22.22 -0.64
CA ARG A 128 -4.24 -22.64 -2.06
C ARG A 128 -3.38 -23.88 -2.34
N LYS A 129 -2.13 -23.92 -1.87
CA LYS A 129 -1.24 -25.07 -2.03
C LYS A 129 -1.80 -26.28 -1.28
N THR A 130 -2.30 -26.06 -0.07
CA THR A 130 -2.92 -27.11 0.74
C THR A 130 -4.12 -27.74 0.04
N ARG A 131 -4.95 -26.96 -0.66
CA ARG A 131 -6.05 -27.52 -1.48
C ARG A 131 -5.53 -28.33 -2.67
N GLN A 132 -4.49 -27.85 -3.34
CA GLN A 132 -3.89 -28.54 -4.49
C GLN A 132 -3.24 -29.88 -4.11
N GLU A 133 -2.51 -29.93 -2.99
CA GLU A 133 -1.87 -31.15 -2.51
C GLU A 133 -2.86 -32.21 -2.00
N ASN A 134 -4.05 -31.76 -1.58
CA ASN A 134 -5.08 -32.63 -1.01
C ASN A 134 -6.32 -32.73 -1.92
N ARG A 135 -6.13 -32.62 -3.25
CA ARG A 135 -7.21 -32.72 -4.25
C ARG A 135 -8.08 -33.96 -4.08
N THR A 136 -7.50 -35.06 -3.60
CA THR A 136 -8.20 -36.32 -3.34
C THR A 136 -9.28 -36.21 -2.25
N LEU A 137 -9.25 -35.18 -1.39
CA LEU A 137 -10.26 -34.96 -0.35
C LEU A 137 -11.53 -34.25 -0.86
N TYR A 138 -11.52 -33.67 -2.07
CA TYR A 138 -12.66 -32.93 -2.63
C TYR A 138 -13.60 -33.87 -3.37
N VAL A 139 -14.30 -34.71 -2.61
CA VAL A 139 -15.38 -35.56 -3.11
C VAL A 139 -16.71 -34.80 -3.15
N ARG A 140 -17.74 -35.40 -3.77
CA ARG A 140 -19.08 -34.81 -3.90
C ARG A 140 -19.61 -34.41 -2.51
N GLY A 141 -19.90 -33.12 -2.32
CA GLY A 141 -20.39 -32.56 -1.04
C GLY A 141 -19.38 -31.68 -0.30
N VAL A 142 -18.10 -31.66 -0.69
CA VAL A 142 -17.08 -30.76 -0.13
C VAL A 142 -16.90 -29.53 -1.03
N GLN A 143 -17.04 -28.33 -0.48
CA GLN A 143 -16.83 -27.10 -1.26
C GLN A 143 -15.36 -26.96 -1.66
N SER A 144 -15.10 -26.63 -2.92
CA SER A 144 -13.76 -26.46 -3.48
C SER A 144 -12.96 -25.31 -2.86
N THR A 145 -13.64 -24.42 -2.14
CA THR A 145 -13.06 -23.29 -1.40
C THR A 145 -12.58 -23.68 0.00
N TRP A 146 -13.03 -24.81 0.56
CA TRP A 146 -12.66 -25.23 1.92
C TRP A 146 -11.23 -25.74 1.97
N THR A 147 -10.48 -25.39 3.01
CA THR A 147 -9.09 -25.86 3.17
C THR A 147 -9.02 -26.92 4.28
N PRO A 148 -8.50 -28.13 3.99
CA PRO A 148 -8.37 -29.17 5.00
C PRO A 148 -7.29 -28.80 6.03
N ILE A 149 -7.64 -28.89 7.31
CA ILE A 149 -6.70 -28.69 8.43
C ILE A 149 -6.22 -30.06 8.91
N LYS A 150 -4.91 -30.25 8.97
CA LYS A 150 -4.28 -31.50 9.46
C LYS A 150 -3.81 -31.35 10.90
N PRO A 151 -3.72 -32.44 11.67
CA PRO A 151 -3.13 -32.41 13.00
C PRO A 151 -1.64 -32.08 12.90
N VAL A 152 -1.16 -31.23 13.81
CA VAL A 152 0.25 -30.86 13.94
C VAL A 152 0.83 -31.51 15.18
N THR A 153 2.11 -31.85 15.14
CA THR A 153 2.85 -32.39 16.28
C THR A 153 3.75 -31.30 16.86
N THR A 154 3.64 -31.04 18.16
CA THR A 154 4.51 -30.11 18.88
C THR A 154 5.10 -30.74 20.12
N GLN A 155 6.21 -30.17 20.60
CA GLN A 155 6.86 -30.59 21.83
C GLN A 155 6.91 -29.42 22.81
N PHE A 156 6.63 -29.68 24.08
CA PHE A 156 6.73 -28.68 25.13
C PHE A 156 7.26 -29.26 26.47
N PRO A 157 8.05 -28.48 27.21
CA PRO A 157 8.63 -28.92 28.48
C PRO A 157 7.56 -29.01 29.57
N VAL A 158 7.72 -30.00 30.45
CA VAL A 158 6.86 -30.20 31.62
C VAL A 158 7.69 -30.44 32.89
N GLY A 159 7.10 -30.11 34.05
CA GLY A 159 7.78 -30.19 35.34
C GLY A 159 8.68 -28.98 35.66
N ARG A 160 9.11 -28.86 36.93
CA ARG A 160 9.92 -27.72 37.41
C ARG A 160 11.30 -27.65 36.75
N THR A 161 11.94 -28.80 36.56
CA THR A 161 13.28 -28.93 35.96
C THR A 161 13.28 -28.92 34.44
N LYS A 162 12.10 -28.96 33.79
CA LYS A 162 11.92 -29.03 32.32
C LYS A 162 12.69 -30.15 31.62
N SER A 163 13.15 -31.16 32.37
CA SER A 163 13.95 -32.28 31.85
C SER A 163 13.13 -33.26 31.01
N ALA A 164 11.82 -33.34 31.26
CA ALA A 164 10.90 -34.14 30.46
C ALA A 164 10.10 -33.25 29.49
N GLN A 165 9.84 -33.80 28.30
CA GLN A 165 9.08 -33.17 27.23
C GLN A 165 7.80 -33.97 26.96
N VAL A 166 6.71 -33.27 26.69
CA VAL A 166 5.49 -33.87 26.16
C VAL A 166 5.43 -33.60 24.66
N VAL A 167 5.29 -34.66 23.87
CA VAL A 167 4.95 -34.59 22.46
C VAL A 167 3.45 -34.68 22.33
N ARG A 168 2.82 -33.69 21.70
CA ARG A 168 1.38 -33.63 21.48
C ARG A 168 1.08 -33.49 19.99
N LYS A 169 0.26 -34.40 19.46
CA LYS A 169 -0.33 -34.33 18.12
C LYS A 169 -1.83 -34.05 18.20
N GLN A 170 -2.25 -32.93 17.65
CA GLN A 170 -3.64 -32.43 17.69
C GLN A 170 -3.90 -31.45 16.53
N PHE A 171 -5.16 -31.26 16.15
CA PHE A 171 -5.52 -30.18 15.23
C PHE A 171 -5.20 -28.80 15.83
N PRO A 172 -4.57 -27.88 15.08
CA PRO A 172 -4.22 -26.55 15.54
C PRO A 172 -5.44 -25.62 15.49
N LEU A 173 -6.54 -26.04 16.10
CA LEU A 173 -7.81 -25.32 16.11
C LEU A 173 -8.24 -24.98 17.53
N ARG A 174 -9.06 -23.94 17.66
CA ARG A 174 -9.81 -23.64 18.88
C ARG A 174 -11.17 -23.03 18.55
N PRO A 175 -12.18 -23.18 19.43
CA PRO A 175 -13.43 -22.44 19.33
C PRO A 175 -13.19 -20.93 19.28
N ALA A 176 -13.95 -20.25 18.43
CA ALA A 176 -13.81 -18.82 18.15
C ALA A 176 -15.16 -18.10 18.05
N SER A 177 -16.22 -18.69 18.62
CA SER A 177 -17.53 -18.04 18.75
C SER A 177 -17.46 -16.88 19.76
N ALA A 178 -16.57 -17.00 20.74
CA ALA A 178 -16.06 -15.90 21.54
C ALA A 178 -14.53 -15.81 21.47
N LYS A 179 -14.00 -14.59 21.62
CA LYS A 179 -12.57 -14.30 21.77
C LYS A 179 -12.34 -13.22 22.81
N THR A 180 -11.12 -13.12 23.33
CA THR A 180 -10.75 -11.97 24.14
C THR A 180 -10.49 -10.75 23.26
N VAL A 181 -10.79 -9.55 23.76
CA VAL A 181 -10.52 -8.29 23.03
C VAL A 181 -9.04 -8.19 22.63
N HIS A 182 -8.12 -8.56 23.53
CA HIS A 182 -6.67 -8.61 23.25
C HIS A 182 -6.34 -9.49 22.04
N ARG A 183 -7.02 -10.64 21.90
CA ARG A 183 -6.79 -11.57 20.78
C ARG A 183 -7.49 -11.16 19.49
N SER A 184 -8.42 -10.22 19.56
CA SER A 184 -9.07 -9.63 18.39
C SER A 184 -8.28 -8.46 17.79
N GLN A 185 -7.22 -7.99 18.45
CA GLN A 185 -6.44 -6.87 17.94
C GLN A 185 -5.86 -7.20 16.56
N GLY A 186 -6.24 -6.41 15.55
CA GLY A 186 -5.90 -6.65 14.14
C GLY A 186 -7.02 -7.34 13.34
N ASP A 187 -8.00 -7.97 13.99
CA ASP A 187 -9.16 -8.58 13.31
C ASP A 187 -10.09 -7.48 12.76
N THR A 188 -10.69 -7.73 11.59
CA THR A 188 -11.78 -6.93 11.03
C THR A 188 -13.00 -7.83 10.85
N GLN A 189 -14.16 -7.39 11.33
CA GLN A 189 -15.42 -8.13 11.32
C GLN A 189 -16.55 -7.24 10.77
N THR A 190 -17.55 -7.85 10.15
CA THR A 190 -18.77 -7.15 9.70
C THR A 190 -19.74 -6.91 10.84
N GLN A 191 -19.81 -7.85 11.80
CA GLN A 191 -20.62 -7.75 13.01
C GLN A 191 -19.84 -8.27 14.22
N VAL A 192 -20.01 -7.64 15.38
CA VAL A 192 -19.41 -8.08 16.65
C VAL A 192 -20.38 -7.82 17.81
N VAL A 193 -20.35 -8.71 18.80
CA VAL A 193 -21.04 -8.50 20.08
C VAL A 193 -19.99 -8.25 21.15
N VAL A 194 -20.06 -7.12 21.85
CA VAL A 194 -19.04 -6.71 22.81
C VAL A 194 -19.61 -6.68 24.22
N ASN A 195 -18.90 -7.32 25.13
CA ASN A 195 -19.13 -7.23 26.56
C ASN A 195 -17.82 -6.82 27.27
N LEU A 196 -17.79 -5.58 27.77
CA LEU A 196 -16.64 -4.98 28.42
C LEU A 196 -16.76 -4.98 29.95
N ASN A 197 -17.62 -5.83 30.50
CA ASN A 197 -17.75 -5.98 31.95
C ASN A 197 -16.43 -6.52 32.54
N SER A 198 -15.81 -5.70 33.39
CA SER A 198 -14.59 -6.05 34.09
C SER A 198 -14.40 -5.15 35.30
N ASN A 199 -14.01 -5.73 36.45
CA ASN A 199 -13.63 -4.95 37.63
C ASN A 199 -12.30 -4.19 37.45
N ARG A 200 -11.51 -4.54 36.42
CA ARG A 200 -10.25 -3.89 36.08
C ARG A 200 -10.45 -2.94 34.89
N SER A 201 -9.85 -1.76 34.98
CA SER A 201 -9.78 -0.78 33.90
C SER A 201 -8.50 -0.98 33.07
N PHE A 202 -8.63 -0.99 31.74
CA PHE A 202 -7.52 -1.11 30.80
C PHE A 202 -7.70 0.00 29.74
N PRO A 203 -6.81 1.01 29.66
CA PRO A 203 -7.07 2.20 28.84
C PRO A 203 -7.46 1.92 27.39
N TYR A 204 -6.74 1.04 26.70
CA TYR A 204 -6.98 0.79 25.26
C TYR A 204 -8.11 -0.19 24.94
N ILE A 205 -8.72 -0.85 25.93
CA ILE A 205 -9.55 -2.05 25.66
C ILE A 205 -10.85 -1.72 24.93
N HIS A 206 -11.51 -0.62 25.30
CA HIS A 206 -12.72 -0.14 24.63
C HIS A 206 -12.43 0.21 23.17
N TYR A 207 -11.35 0.96 22.93
CA TYR A 207 -10.95 1.30 21.57
C TYR A 207 -10.66 0.05 20.72
N VAL A 208 -9.90 -0.91 21.25
CA VAL A 208 -9.59 -2.15 20.53
C VAL A 208 -10.86 -2.92 20.19
N ALA A 209 -11.78 -3.11 21.14
CA ALA A 209 -13.01 -3.86 20.92
C ALA A 209 -13.95 -3.21 19.90
N LEU A 210 -14.17 -1.89 20.04
CA LEU A 210 -15.11 -1.15 19.20
C LEU A 210 -14.59 -0.96 17.77
N SER A 211 -13.27 -0.86 17.59
CA SER A 211 -12.63 -0.73 16.26
C SER A 211 -12.53 -2.03 15.46
N ARG A 212 -13.10 -3.15 15.95
CA ARG A 212 -13.09 -4.43 15.21
C ARG A 212 -14.14 -4.50 14.11
N VAL A 213 -15.13 -3.61 14.12
CA VAL A 213 -16.25 -3.62 13.18
C VAL A 213 -16.11 -2.53 12.13
N THR A 214 -16.61 -2.78 10.92
CA THR A 214 -16.50 -1.84 9.80
C THR A 214 -17.60 -0.77 9.78
N THR A 215 -18.76 -1.05 10.38
CA THR A 215 -19.94 -0.16 10.42
C THR A 215 -20.55 -0.12 11.83
N ILE A 216 -21.26 0.96 12.16
CA ILE A 216 -21.88 1.09 13.49
C ILE A 216 -23.09 0.18 13.67
N GLU A 217 -23.76 -0.15 12.57
CA GLU A 217 -24.87 -1.08 12.51
C GLU A 217 -24.45 -2.52 12.82
N GLY A 218 -23.18 -2.87 12.55
CA GLY A 218 -22.60 -4.15 12.92
C GLY A 218 -22.19 -4.28 14.39
N LEU A 219 -22.24 -3.19 15.15
CA LEU A 219 -21.84 -3.16 16.56
C LEU A 219 -23.03 -3.46 17.47
N TYR A 220 -22.88 -4.46 18.34
CA TYR A 220 -23.84 -4.79 19.39
C TYR A 220 -23.10 -4.78 20.73
N ILE A 221 -23.65 -4.09 21.73
CA ILE A 221 -23.00 -3.93 23.04
C ILE A 221 -23.93 -4.47 24.11
N THR A 222 -23.50 -5.49 24.85
CA THR A 222 -24.31 -6.04 25.95
C THR A 222 -23.96 -5.37 27.27
N ASP A 223 -22.71 -4.94 27.41
CA ASP A 223 -22.22 -4.16 28.56
C ASP A 223 -21.05 -3.28 28.11
N LEU A 224 -21.26 -1.96 28.09
CA LEU A 224 -20.23 -0.99 27.72
C LEU A 224 -19.25 -0.71 28.86
N CYS A 225 -19.69 -0.92 30.10
CA CYS A 225 -18.95 -0.60 31.32
C CYS A 225 -18.32 0.81 31.28
N GLU A 226 -19.16 1.82 31.02
CA GLU A 226 -18.74 3.19 30.72
C GLU A 226 -18.30 4.01 31.94
N ASP A 227 -18.75 3.65 33.14
CA ASP A 227 -18.45 4.36 34.38
C ASP A 227 -16.95 4.31 34.72
N ARG A 228 -16.21 5.33 34.24
CA ARG A 228 -14.79 5.62 34.49
C ARG A 228 -13.76 4.63 33.91
N LYS A 229 -14.09 3.88 32.85
CA LYS A 229 -13.16 2.89 32.25
C LYS A 229 -12.69 3.16 30.83
N ILE A 230 -13.34 4.08 30.11
CA ILE A 230 -12.81 4.58 28.83
C ILE A 230 -11.73 5.61 29.16
N SER A 231 -10.47 5.18 29.15
CA SER A 231 -9.32 6.04 29.45
C SER A 231 -8.25 5.90 28.40
N VAL A 232 -7.35 6.87 28.28
CA VAL A 232 -6.19 6.80 27.38
C VAL A 232 -4.93 6.99 28.20
N ASP A 233 -3.86 6.29 27.85
CA ASP A 233 -2.56 6.48 28.47
C ASP A 233 -1.98 7.82 28.01
N GLN A 234 -1.76 8.75 28.94
CA GLN A 234 -1.27 10.10 28.64
C GLN A 234 0.12 10.09 27.98
N ARG A 235 0.92 9.04 28.20
CA ARG A 235 2.20 8.88 27.49
C ARG A 235 2.00 8.70 25.98
N VAL A 236 0.94 8.00 25.59
CA VAL A 236 0.59 7.81 24.17
C VAL A 236 0.08 9.12 23.57
N VAL A 237 -0.72 9.89 24.31
CA VAL A 237 -1.19 11.21 23.84
C VAL A 237 -0.02 12.14 23.56
N LYS A 238 0.91 12.26 24.52
CA LYS A 238 2.12 13.08 24.38
C LYS A 238 2.99 12.63 23.20
N GLU A 239 3.22 11.33 23.06
CA GLU A 239 4.02 10.79 21.94
C GLU A 239 3.37 11.08 20.58
N MET A 240 2.05 10.93 20.48
CA MET A 240 1.32 11.23 19.24
C MET A 240 1.36 12.72 18.89
N GLU A 241 1.46 13.62 19.88
CA GLU A 241 1.67 15.06 19.66
C GLU A 241 3.07 15.31 19.09
N ILE A 242 4.12 14.77 19.73
CA ILE A 242 5.51 14.87 19.27
C ILE A 242 5.65 14.37 17.81
N LEU A 243 5.06 13.21 17.49
CA LEU A 243 5.09 12.65 16.13
C LEU A 243 4.41 13.54 15.08
N ARG A 244 3.46 14.39 15.48
CA ARG A 244 2.73 15.30 14.58
C ARG A 244 3.40 16.66 14.43
N THR A 245 4.12 17.13 15.44
CA THR A 245 4.66 18.49 15.49
C THR A 245 6.17 18.56 15.31
N GLU A 246 6.91 17.63 15.91
CA GLU A 246 8.37 17.73 16.07
C GLU A 246 9.13 16.63 15.30
N GLN A 247 8.51 15.46 15.10
CA GLN A 247 9.13 14.30 14.47
C GLN A 247 8.46 13.93 13.15
N SER A 248 8.14 14.92 12.32
CA SER A 248 7.73 14.64 10.94
C SER A 248 8.89 13.98 10.20
N LEU A 249 8.59 12.90 9.48
CA LEU A 249 9.57 12.25 8.60
C LEU A 249 10.03 13.26 7.55
N ASN A 250 11.34 13.50 7.49
CA ASN A 250 11.93 14.21 6.36
C ASN A 250 11.77 13.32 5.12
N LEU A 251 11.05 13.81 4.13
CA LEU A 251 10.88 13.10 2.88
C LEU A 251 12.24 12.97 2.19
N CYS A 252 12.53 11.79 1.64
CA CYS A 252 13.73 11.54 0.85
C CYS A 252 13.65 12.13 -0.57
N PHE A 253 12.57 12.85 -0.87
CA PHE A 253 12.33 13.56 -2.10
C PHE A 253 11.70 14.92 -1.79
N LYS A 254 11.83 15.87 -2.71
CA LYS A 254 11.18 17.18 -2.62
C LYS A 254 9.85 17.10 -3.37
N PRO A 255 8.69 17.13 -2.69
CA PRO A 255 7.41 17.15 -3.38
C PRO A 255 7.29 18.43 -4.20
N LEU A 256 6.75 18.32 -5.42
CA LEU A 256 6.78 19.44 -6.36
C LEU A 256 5.87 20.59 -5.94
N TYR A 257 4.83 20.29 -5.16
CA TYR A 257 3.94 21.30 -4.57
C TYR A 257 4.58 22.10 -3.42
N MET A 258 5.78 21.72 -2.97
CA MET A 258 6.58 22.48 -2.00
C MET A 258 7.63 23.39 -2.66
N LEU A 259 7.75 23.36 -3.99
CA LEU A 259 8.57 24.33 -4.73
C LEU A 259 8.01 25.75 -4.57
N ASP A 260 8.87 26.75 -4.80
CA ASP A 260 8.44 28.15 -4.72
C ASP A 260 7.28 28.41 -5.70
N GLN A 261 6.32 29.21 -5.26
CA GLN A 261 5.15 29.54 -6.08
C GLN A 261 5.44 30.66 -7.08
N SER A 262 6.50 31.43 -6.87
CA SER A 262 6.96 32.46 -7.80
C SER A 262 7.71 31.87 -8.99
N ASP A 263 8.41 30.75 -8.80
CA ASP A 263 9.16 30.07 -9.84
C ASP A 263 8.29 29.55 -10.99
N LEU A 264 8.85 29.56 -12.21
CA LEU A 264 8.30 28.82 -13.35
C LEU A 264 8.69 27.34 -13.25
N LYS A 265 7.70 26.46 -13.11
CA LYS A 265 7.94 25.01 -12.90
C LYS A 265 7.59 24.20 -14.14
N VAL A 266 8.57 23.46 -14.64
CA VAL A 266 8.47 22.59 -15.82
C VAL A 266 8.73 21.15 -15.42
N CYS A 267 7.88 20.23 -15.89
CA CYS A 267 8.02 18.81 -15.66
C CYS A 267 7.95 18.03 -16.98
N TYR A 268 8.74 16.97 -17.09
CA TYR A 268 8.71 16.01 -18.19
C TYR A 268 8.56 14.59 -17.66
N LEU A 269 7.71 13.79 -18.32
CA LEU A 269 7.59 12.36 -18.07
C LEU A 269 7.33 11.59 -19.37
N ASN A 270 8.14 10.57 -19.64
CA ASN A 270 7.71 9.48 -20.52
C ASN A 270 6.67 8.63 -19.76
N ALA A 271 5.40 8.79 -20.14
CA ALA A 271 4.28 8.19 -19.43
C ALA A 271 4.01 6.74 -19.85
N ARG A 272 4.68 6.24 -20.91
CA ARG A 272 4.48 4.96 -21.60
C ARG A 272 3.10 4.77 -22.25
N SER A 273 2.06 5.26 -21.60
CA SER A 273 0.71 5.45 -22.10
C SER A 273 -0.04 6.44 -21.21
N LEU A 274 0.08 7.74 -21.50
CA LEU A 274 -0.73 8.75 -20.79
C LEU A 274 -2.23 8.46 -20.91
N HIS A 275 -2.70 7.92 -22.05
CA HIS A 275 -4.09 7.51 -22.19
C HIS A 275 -4.58 6.58 -21.06
N LYS A 276 -3.75 5.61 -20.67
CA LYS A 276 -4.09 4.66 -19.60
C LYS A 276 -4.04 5.30 -18.22
N HIS A 277 -3.19 6.32 -18.06
CA HIS A 277 -2.79 6.89 -16.77
C HIS A 277 -3.29 8.33 -16.55
N ILE A 278 -4.19 8.85 -17.39
CA ILE A 278 -4.68 10.23 -17.28
C ILE A 278 -5.38 10.48 -15.94
N GLU A 279 -6.10 9.49 -15.41
CA GLU A 279 -6.75 9.55 -14.10
C GLU A 279 -5.75 9.54 -12.94
N ASP A 280 -4.61 8.86 -13.12
CA ASP A 280 -3.52 8.82 -12.14
C ASP A 280 -2.87 10.22 -12.07
N VAL A 281 -2.62 10.85 -13.22
CA VAL A 281 -2.08 12.22 -13.33
C VAL A 281 -3.03 13.26 -12.74
N ARG A 282 -4.33 13.18 -13.05
CA ARG A 282 -5.36 14.11 -12.53
C ARG A 282 -5.44 14.11 -10.99
N LYS A 283 -5.11 13.00 -10.35
CA LYS A 283 -5.18 12.83 -8.88
C LYS A 283 -3.85 13.09 -8.19
N ASP A 284 -2.76 13.25 -8.93
CA ASP A 284 -1.45 13.50 -8.35
C ASP A 284 -1.22 15.00 -8.15
N ILE A 285 -1.09 15.39 -6.89
CA ILE A 285 -0.88 16.78 -6.51
C ILE A 285 0.44 17.36 -7.07
N ASN A 286 1.46 16.54 -7.31
CA ASN A 286 2.74 17.02 -7.85
C ASN A 286 2.57 17.55 -9.28
N TYR A 287 1.94 16.80 -10.18
CA TYR A 287 1.72 17.27 -11.55
C TYR A 287 0.78 18.48 -11.59
N SER A 288 -0.29 18.47 -10.77
CA SER A 288 -1.24 19.60 -10.70
C SER A 288 -0.64 20.91 -10.16
N SER A 289 0.55 20.84 -9.55
CA SER A 289 1.28 21.97 -8.99
C SER A 289 2.31 22.61 -9.95
N MET A 290 2.48 22.04 -11.15
CA MET A 290 3.43 22.49 -12.18
C MET A 290 2.81 23.50 -13.14
N ASP A 291 3.61 24.37 -13.74
CA ASP A 291 3.11 25.36 -14.71
C ASP A 291 3.06 24.80 -16.12
N ILE A 292 4.04 23.96 -16.46
CA ILE A 292 4.14 23.27 -17.75
C ILE A 292 4.49 21.79 -17.50
N VAL A 293 3.70 20.88 -18.04
CA VAL A 293 3.94 19.43 -17.97
C VAL A 293 3.99 18.85 -19.38
N ILE A 294 5.09 18.17 -19.70
CA ILE A 294 5.33 17.54 -20.99
C ILE A 294 5.27 16.02 -20.79
N PHE A 295 4.34 15.36 -21.49
CA PHE A 295 4.24 13.91 -21.49
C PHE A 295 4.59 13.34 -22.85
N THR A 296 5.38 12.28 -22.87
CA THR A 296 5.71 11.53 -24.09
C THR A 296 5.26 10.07 -23.97
N GLU A 297 5.20 9.37 -25.11
CA GLU A 297 4.46 8.10 -25.24
C GLU A 297 3.01 8.25 -24.74
N THR A 298 2.33 9.33 -25.15
CA THR A 298 0.93 9.58 -24.73
C THR A 298 0.00 8.48 -25.21
N ARG A 299 0.29 7.92 -26.38
CA ARG A 299 -0.54 6.94 -27.11
C ARG A 299 -1.95 7.45 -27.39
N PHE A 300 -2.09 8.76 -27.56
CA PHE A 300 -3.35 9.38 -27.97
C PHE A 300 -3.69 9.00 -29.41
N ASN A 301 -4.97 8.98 -29.73
CA ASN A 301 -5.43 8.84 -31.11
C ASN A 301 -5.94 10.20 -31.59
N SER A 302 -5.62 10.59 -32.82
CA SER A 302 -6.11 11.83 -33.42
C SER A 302 -7.64 11.92 -33.49
N SER A 303 -8.34 10.78 -33.44
CA SER A 303 -9.80 10.73 -33.34
C SER A 303 -10.36 10.99 -31.93
N ASP A 304 -9.51 10.96 -30.89
CA ASP A 304 -9.94 11.22 -29.51
C ASP A 304 -10.22 12.71 -29.31
N THR A 305 -11.31 13.03 -28.62
CA THR A 305 -11.61 14.41 -28.24
C THR A 305 -10.71 14.88 -27.10
N ASP A 306 -10.41 16.19 -27.07
CA ASP A 306 -9.58 16.79 -26.02
C ASP A 306 -10.20 16.66 -24.62
N ASP A 307 -11.53 16.60 -24.52
CA ASP A 307 -12.25 16.41 -23.26
C ASP A 307 -11.81 15.14 -22.50
N ILE A 308 -11.45 14.09 -23.24
CA ILE A 308 -10.96 12.82 -22.65
C ILE A 308 -9.67 13.07 -21.85
N TYR A 309 -8.85 14.01 -22.31
CA TYR A 309 -7.53 14.30 -21.77
C TYR A 309 -7.45 15.62 -21.01
N ASN A 310 -8.56 16.33 -20.85
CA ASN A 310 -8.59 17.60 -20.13
C ASN A 310 -8.07 17.46 -18.70
N ILE A 311 -7.21 18.38 -18.26
CA ILE A 311 -6.79 18.51 -16.86
C ILE A 311 -7.22 19.89 -16.39
N ASP A 312 -7.95 19.93 -15.28
CA ASP A 312 -8.55 21.17 -14.78
C ASP A 312 -7.50 22.27 -14.56
N GLY A 313 -7.71 23.42 -15.19
CA GLY A 313 -6.81 24.56 -15.13
C GLY A 313 -5.66 24.55 -16.13
N TYR A 314 -5.53 23.53 -16.98
CA TYR A 314 -4.49 23.45 -18.01
C TYR A 314 -5.06 23.60 -19.42
N ARG A 315 -4.30 24.24 -20.28
CA ARG A 315 -4.48 24.22 -21.73
C ARG A 315 -3.68 23.05 -22.30
N LEU A 316 -4.34 22.25 -23.13
CA LEU A 316 -3.77 21.07 -23.76
C LEU A 316 -3.27 21.39 -25.18
N PHE A 317 -2.04 20.99 -25.48
CA PHE A 317 -1.51 20.84 -26.82
C PHE A 317 -1.13 19.38 -27.08
N ARG A 318 -1.41 18.89 -28.29
CA ARG A 318 -1.21 17.49 -28.69
C ARG A 318 -0.39 17.40 -29.98
N ASN A 319 0.62 16.55 -29.96
CA ASN A 319 1.37 16.06 -31.10
C ASN A 319 1.11 14.56 -31.22
N ASP A 320 -0.06 14.22 -31.76
CA ASP A 320 -0.49 12.83 -31.89
C ASP A 320 0.21 12.15 -33.07
N VAL A 321 0.52 10.87 -32.89
CA VAL A 321 1.05 10.04 -33.98
C VAL A 321 -0.10 9.52 -34.84
N SER A 322 0.02 9.67 -36.16
CA SER A 322 -0.93 9.10 -37.13
C SER A 322 -1.10 7.60 -36.92
N GLN A 323 -2.35 7.12 -36.86
CA GLN A 323 -2.62 5.68 -36.76
C GLN A 323 -1.98 4.91 -37.92
N GLY A 324 -1.19 3.89 -37.58
CA GLY A 324 -0.81 2.84 -38.55
C GLY A 324 -2.01 1.95 -38.88
N THR A 325 -1.90 1.15 -39.94
CA THR A 325 -2.95 0.24 -40.44
C THR A 325 -3.25 -0.97 -39.52
N GLY A 326 -2.72 -1.00 -38.29
CA GLY A 326 -2.83 -2.12 -37.36
C GLY A 326 -3.82 -1.88 -36.22
N PRO A 327 -4.35 -2.95 -35.60
CA PRO A 327 -5.21 -2.83 -34.42
C PRO A 327 -4.37 -2.43 -33.19
N GLY A 328 -4.46 -1.16 -32.78
CA GLY A 328 -3.80 -0.67 -31.57
C GLY A 328 -3.72 0.85 -31.50
N ARG A 329 -3.45 1.37 -30.29
CA ARG A 329 -3.07 2.77 -30.11
C ARG A 329 -1.61 2.98 -30.55
N PRO A 330 -1.26 4.14 -31.10
CA PRO A 330 0.12 4.41 -31.49
C PRO A 330 1.05 4.36 -30.27
N TYR A 331 2.32 4.02 -30.48
CA TYR A 331 3.31 3.86 -29.39
C TYR A 331 4.01 5.16 -28.99
N GLY A 332 3.74 6.28 -29.67
CA GLY A 332 4.40 7.57 -29.44
C GLY A 332 3.41 8.71 -29.18
N GLY A 333 3.86 9.91 -29.49
CA GLY A 333 3.10 11.14 -29.32
C GLY A 333 3.47 11.90 -28.06
N THR A 334 3.31 13.21 -28.14
CA THR A 334 3.65 14.16 -27.08
C THR A 334 2.43 15.02 -26.73
N ALA A 335 2.23 15.31 -25.45
CA ALA A 335 1.22 16.25 -24.98
C ALA A 335 1.85 17.27 -24.03
N VAL A 336 1.45 18.53 -24.17
CA VAL A 336 1.85 19.62 -23.28
C VAL A 336 0.62 20.14 -22.58
N TYR A 337 0.67 20.15 -21.25
CA TYR A 337 -0.30 20.82 -20.41
C TYR A 337 0.34 22.10 -19.87
N SER A 338 -0.29 23.25 -20.12
CA SER A 338 0.20 24.52 -19.57
C SER A 338 -0.89 25.28 -18.82
N ARG A 339 -0.55 25.72 -17.62
CA ARG A 339 -1.41 26.58 -16.78
C ARG A 339 -1.06 28.06 -16.92
N VAL A 340 0.12 28.36 -17.45
CA VAL A 340 0.59 29.72 -17.73
C VAL A 340 0.28 30.12 -19.18
N PRO A 341 0.10 31.42 -19.48
CA PRO A 341 -0.03 31.89 -20.85
C PRO A 341 1.20 31.57 -21.70
N LEU A 342 0.96 31.01 -22.89
CA LEU A 342 1.99 30.66 -23.87
C LEU A 342 1.96 31.66 -25.02
N LYS A 343 3.15 31.98 -25.54
CA LYS A 343 3.29 32.91 -26.67
C LYS A 343 2.55 32.37 -27.90
N GLU A 344 1.93 33.26 -28.66
CA GLU A 344 1.24 32.90 -29.90
C GLU A 344 2.15 32.09 -30.85
N GLY A 345 1.61 31.01 -31.42
CA GLY A 345 2.37 30.04 -32.23
C GLY A 345 3.11 28.97 -31.42
N TYR A 346 3.06 29.03 -30.08
CA TYR A 346 3.63 28.03 -29.19
C TYR A 346 2.53 27.37 -28.32
N PRO A 347 2.70 26.10 -27.95
CA PRO A 347 3.81 25.24 -28.35
C PRO A 347 3.63 24.74 -29.80
N TYR A 348 4.72 24.33 -30.45
CA TYR A 348 4.66 23.66 -31.75
C TYR A 348 5.54 22.42 -31.77
N ALA A 349 5.16 21.46 -32.61
CA ALA A 349 5.90 20.22 -32.82
C ALA A 349 6.85 20.37 -34.03
N HIS A 350 8.11 19.98 -33.84
CA HIS A 350 9.14 19.96 -34.87
C HIS A 350 9.70 18.55 -35.04
N ASN A 351 8.85 17.63 -35.54
CA ASN A 351 9.24 16.23 -35.71
C ASN A 351 10.20 16.08 -36.90
N VAL A 352 11.45 15.70 -36.64
CA VAL A 352 12.50 15.59 -37.67
C VAL A 352 13.38 14.36 -37.41
N ASN A 353 13.74 13.64 -38.48
CA ASN A 353 14.55 12.41 -38.40
C ASN A 353 14.01 11.34 -37.42
N GLY A 354 12.70 11.30 -37.18
CA GLY A 354 12.08 10.38 -36.21
C GLY A 354 12.28 10.77 -34.73
N ILE A 355 12.71 12.01 -34.47
CA ILE A 355 12.81 12.62 -33.15
C ILE A 355 11.63 13.58 -33.00
N GLU A 356 10.95 13.53 -31.86
CA GLU A 356 9.89 14.48 -31.53
C GLU A 356 10.49 15.63 -30.72
N PHE A 357 10.43 16.84 -31.27
CA PHE A 357 10.73 18.07 -30.54
C PHE A 357 9.44 18.85 -30.31
N THR A 358 9.24 19.35 -29.10
CA THR A 358 8.15 20.28 -28.79
C THR A 358 8.72 21.55 -28.21
N ILE A 359 8.60 22.65 -28.95
CA ILE A 359 9.15 23.95 -28.56
C ILE A 359 8.05 24.76 -27.89
N ILE A 360 8.36 25.33 -26.72
CA ILE A 360 7.42 26.03 -25.86
C ILE A 360 8.04 27.36 -25.45
N LYS A 361 7.25 28.44 -25.52
CA LYS A 361 7.60 29.78 -25.02
C LYS A 361 6.45 30.33 -24.19
N THR A 362 6.77 30.89 -23.04
CA THR A 362 5.77 31.60 -22.22
C THR A 362 5.63 33.05 -22.69
N GLU A 363 4.49 33.68 -22.42
CA GLU A 363 4.33 35.12 -22.66
C GLU A 363 5.22 35.96 -21.72
N SER A 364 5.44 35.46 -20.49
CA SER A 364 6.22 36.15 -19.46
C SER A 364 7.73 36.17 -19.72
N ASN A 365 8.27 35.15 -20.39
CA ASN A 365 9.69 35.07 -20.73
C ASN A 365 9.88 34.55 -22.17
N PRO A 366 9.75 35.42 -23.18
CA PRO A 366 9.81 35.01 -24.59
C PRO A 366 11.22 34.66 -25.10
N HIS A 367 12.26 34.96 -24.31
CA HIS A 367 13.67 34.67 -24.61
C HIS A 367 14.12 33.30 -24.11
N LEU A 368 13.32 32.67 -23.25
CA LEU A 368 13.52 31.31 -22.79
C LEU A 368 12.82 30.32 -23.73
N ASN A 369 13.58 29.38 -24.29
CA ASN A 369 13.06 28.22 -24.99
C ASN A 369 12.95 27.04 -24.02
N ILE A 370 11.76 26.46 -23.90
CA ILE A 370 11.57 25.15 -23.28
C ILE A 370 11.37 24.13 -24.41
N ILE A 371 12.28 23.17 -24.51
CA ILE A 371 12.38 22.21 -25.61
C ILE A 371 12.18 20.81 -25.04
N GLY A 372 10.99 20.26 -25.25
CA GLY A 372 10.70 18.85 -24.99
C GLY A 372 11.32 17.96 -26.07
N VAL A 373 12.05 16.90 -25.68
CA VAL A 373 12.68 15.95 -26.60
C VAL A 373 12.18 14.53 -26.34
N TYR A 374 11.85 13.79 -27.38
CA TYR A 374 11.69 12.34 -27.32
C TYR A 374 12.39 11.67 -28.50
N ARG A 375 13.31 10.76 -28.18
CA ARG A 375 13.97 9.87 -29.14
C ARG A 375 13.60 8.43 -28.81
N SER A 376 12.99 7.71 -29.74
CA SER A 376 12.88 6.24 -29.62
C SER A 376 14.27 5.59 -29.62
N PRO A 377 14.50 4.53 -28.81
CA PRO A 377 15.80 3.83 -28.77
C PRO A 377 16.19 3.21 -30.13
N ASN A 378 15.21 2.97 -31.01
CA ASN A 378 15.45 2.42 -32.35
C ASN A 378 16.03 3.43 -33.35
N ILE A 379 16.01 4.73 -33.03
CA ILE A 379 16.55 5.78 -33.89
C ILE A 379 18.03 5.96 -33.58
N ALA A 380 18.91 6.00 -34.58
CA ALA A 380 20.36 6.15 -34.36
C ALA A 380 20.70 7.51 -33.70
N ILE A 381 21.67 7.52 -32.78
CA ILE A 381 22.13 8.75 -32.10
C ILE A 381 22.59 9.84 -33.08
N SER A 382 23.17 9.48 -34.23
CA SER A 382 23.59 10.44 -35.26
C SER A 382 22.42 11.28 -35.83
N ARG A 383 21.21 10.71 -35.86
CA ARG A 383 19.98 11.41 -36.26
C ARG A 383 19.52 12.41 -35.21
N LEU A 384 19.68 12.08 -33.93
CA LEU A 384 19.46 13.03 -32.84
C LEU A 384 20.45 14.19 -32.90
N LEU A 385 21.74 13.91 -33.06
CA LEU A 385 22.77 14.96 -33.10
C LEU A 385 22.58 15.94 -34.27
N SER A 386 22.22 15.43 -35.45
CA SER A 386 21.92 16.28 -36.61
C SER A 386 20.67 17.13 -36.40
N SER A 387 19.64 16.57 -35.77
CA SER A 387 18.40 17.30 -35.46
C SER A 387 18.61 18.36 -34.39
N LEU A 388 19.36 18.03 -33.32
CA LEU A 388 19.72 18.99 -32.27
C LEU A 388 20.50 20.17 -32.84
N ARG A 389 21.48 19.96 -33.72
CA ARG A 389 22.19 21.07 -34.37
C ARG A 389 21.23 22.02 -35.09
N SER A 390 20.31 21.48 -35.88
CA SER A 390 19.32 22.29 -36.59
C SER A 390 18.45 23.12 -35.64
N VAL A 391 18.04 22.57 -34.50
CA VAL A 391 17.20 23.27 -33.51
C VAL A 391 18.00 24.30 -32.72
N LEU A 392 19.27 24.02 -32.40
CA LEU A 392 20.13 24.89 -31.60
C LEU A 392 20.69 26.07 -32.41
N ASP A 393 20.90 25.91 -33.72
CA ASP A 393 21.46 26.94 -34.60
C ASP A 393 20.46 28.07 -34.92
N GLU A 394 19.16 27.93 -34.59
CA GLU A 394 18.13 28.93 -34.88
C GLU A 394 18.29 30.23 -34.07
N ASP A 395 18.79 30.16 -32.83
CA ASP A 395 19.05 31.34 -31.98
C ASP A 395 20.13 31.04 -30.93
N SER A 396 21.38 31.37 -31.26
CA SER A 396 22.54 31.16 -30.37
C SER A 396 22.52 32.03 -29.10
N SER A 397 21.64 33.03 -29.02
CA SER A 397 21.55 33.94 -27.87
C SER A 397 20.47 33.55 -26.86
N ALA A 398 19.62 32.57 -27.21
CA ALA A 398 18.49 32.18 -26.38
C ALA A 398 18.92 31.41 -25.11
N GLN A 399 18.16 31.61 -24.04
CA GLN A 399 18.21 30.73 -22.88
C GLN A 399 17.42 29.47 -23.20
N ASN A 400 17.97 28.30 -22.90
CA ASN A 400 17.36 27.02 -23.27
C ASN A 400 17.23 26.10 -22.05
N ILE A 401 16.07 25.46 -21.94
CA ILE A 401 15.85 24.25 -21.15
C ILE A 401 15.47 23.16 -22.12
N ILE A 402 16.33 22.15 -22.24
CA ILE A 402 16.13 21.03 -23.14
C ILE A 402 15.93 19.80 -22.28
N ILE A 403 14.71 19.29 -22.24
CA ILE A 403 14.26 18.29 -21.27
C ILE A 403 13.58 17.13 -22.00
N GLY A 404 13.97 15.90 -21.65
CA GLY A 404 13.20 14.74 -22.08
C GLY A 404 13.97 13.43 -22.18
N ASP A 405 13.36 12.45 -22.82
CA ASP A 405 13.90 11.09 -23.00
C ASP A 405 14.75 11.02 -24.28
N PHE A 406 16.06 11.02 -24.08
CA PHE A 406 17.04 10.93 -25.17
C PHE A 406 17.32 9.47 -25.57
N ASN A 407 16.93 8.49 -24.75
CA ASN A 407 17.35 7.10 -24.87
C ASN A 407 18.89 6.96 -25.05
N VAL A 408 19.66 7.76 -24.30
CA VAL A 408 21.13 7.70 -24.22
C VAL A 408 21.51 7.62 -22.76
N ASN A 409 22.16 6.54 -22.33
CA ASN A 409 22.43 6.34 -20.91
C ASN A 409 23.63 7.17 -20.45
N TRP A 410 23.36 8.22 -19.67
CA TRP A 410 24.39 9.12 -19.13
C TRP A 410 25.38 8.43 -18.17
N MET A 411 24.99 7.29 -17.60
CA MET A 411 25.86 6.51 -16.72
C MET A 411 26.91 5.69 -17.49
N VAL A 412 26.78 5.58 -18.82
CA VAL A 412 27.67 4.81 -19.69
C VAL A 412 28.44 5.76 -20.59
N GLU A 413 29.75 5.87 -20.37
CA GLU A 413 30.61 6.84 -21.07
C GLU A 413 30.56 6.71 -22.60
N SER A 414 30.66 5.48 -23.11
CA SER A 414 30.61 5.21 -24.55
C SER A 414 29.27 5.59 -25.19
N ASP A 415 28.17 5.49 -24.44
CA ASP A 415 26.84 5.81 -24.93
C ASP A 415 26.63 7.33 -24.96
N ARG A 416 27.04 8.04 -23.90
CA ARG A 416 26.88 9.51 -23.82
C ARG A 416 27.87 10.31 -24.63
N GLN A 417 29.04 9.77 -25.00
CA GLN A 417 30.17 10.54 -25.52
C GLN A 417 29.80 11.54 -26.63
N SER A 418 29.04 11.09 -27.64
CA SER A 418 28.69 11.97 -28.77
C SER A 418 27.69 13.06 -28.39
N LEU A 419 26.74 12.76 -27.49
CA LEU A 419 25.79 13.74 -26.99
C LEU A 419 26.46 14.73 -26.04
N TYR A 420 27.36 14.26 -25.17
CA TYR A 420 28.19 15.08 -24.30
C TYR A 420 29.04 16.07 -25.11
N ASN A 421 29.70 15.61 -26.18
CA ASN A 421 30.51 16.47 -27.04
C ASN A 421 29.66 17.58 -27.70
N LEU A 422 28.45 17.27 -28.15
CA LEU A 422 27.57 18.27 -28.76
C LEU A 422 27.01 19.24 -27.70
N MET A 423 26.37 18.73 -26.66
CA MET A 423 25.62 19.56 -25.71
C MET A 423 26.56 20.31 -24.76
N VAL A 424 27.52 19.62 -24.16
CA VAL A 424 28.36 20.17 -23.09
C VAL A 424 29.61 20.85 -23.64
N VAL A 425 30.34 20.19 -24.54
CA VAL A 425 31.63 20.71 -25.02
C VAL A 425 31.45 21.80 -26.07
N GLN A 426 30.62 21.57 -27.08
CA GLN A 426 30.43 22.51 -28.20
C GLN A 426 29.45 23.64 -27.88
N ASN A 427 28.36 23.34 -27.17
CA ASN A 427 27.28 24.30 -26.89
C ASN A 427 27.23 24.78 -25.43
N HIS A 428 28.17 24.35 -24.58
CA HIS A 428 28.30 24.80 -23.19
C HIS A 428 27.06 24.60 -22.30
N TYR A 429 26.22 23.61 -22.60
CA TYR A 429 25.10 23.23 -21.74
C TYR A 429 25.55 22.42 -20.52
N ARG A 430 24.86 22.60 -19.40
CA ARG A 430 24.98 21.76 -18.20
C ARG A 430 23.85 20.74 -18.15
N GLN A 431 24.18 19.47 -17.93
CA GLN A 431 23.22 18.39 -17.71
C GLN A 431 22.94 18.27 -16.21
N LEU A 432 21.73 18.58 -15.74
CA LEU A 432 21.42 18.75 -14.31
C LEU A 432 20.96 17.48 -13.58
N ILE A 433 20.47 16.46 -14.30
CA ILE A 433 19.96 15.22 -13.72
C ILE A 433 21.11 14.27 -13.40
N THR A 434 21.22 13.82 -12.15
CA THR A 434 22.33 12.98 -11.68
C THR A 434 21.90 11.59 -11.22
N GLY A 435 20.62 11.39 -10.91
CA GLY A 435 20.06 10.11 -10.45
C GLY A 435 19.49 9.26 -11.58
N PHE A 436 19.16 7.99 -11.29
CA PHE A 436 18.47 7.13 -12.24
C PHE A 436 17.06 7.65 -12.53
N THR A 437 16.72 7.72 -13.81
CA THR A 437 15.40 8.18 -14.30
C THR A 437 14.48 7.03 -14.66
N THR A 438 14.91 5.78 -14.41
CA THR A 438 14.12 4.57 -14.67
C THR A 438 14.27 3.56 -13.53
N ASP A 439 13.28 2.67 -13.40
CA ASP A 439 13.32 1.53 -12.46
C ASP A 439 14.48 0.56 -12.73
N ASN A 440 14.90 0.48 -14.00
CA ASN A 440 16.01 -0.34 -14.46
C ASN A 440 17.39 0.29 -14.20
N ARG A 441 17.46 1.36 -13.39
CA ARG A 441 18.70 2.05 -13.01
C ARG A 441 19.49 2.61 -14.20
N THR A 442 18.77 3.16 -15.18
CA THR A 442 19.38 3.94 -16.29
C THR A 442 19.06 5.43 -16.13
N LEU A 443 19.93 6.28 -16.68
CA LEU A 443 19.73 7.73 -16.77
C LEU A 443 19.63 8.11 -18.25
N ILE A 444 18.42 8.02 -18.79
CA ILE A 444 18.14 8.27 -20.21
C ILE A 444 17.29 9.53 -20.44
N ASP A 445 16.63 10.01 -19.38
CA ASP A 445 15.90 11.28 -19.38
C ASP A 445 16.85 12.38 -18.89
N HIS A 446 17.14 13.37 -19.74
CA HIS A 446 18.16 14.39 -19.46
C HIS A 446 17.52 15.78 -19.38
N LEU A 447 18.20 16.68 -18.66
CA LEU A 447 17.87 18.10 -18.65
C LEU A 447 19.13 18.92 -18.90
N TYR A 448 19.21 19.57 -20.05
CA TYR A 448 20.31 20.46 -20.44
C TYR A 448 19.89 21.93 -20.37
N THR A 449 20.75 22.80 -19.85
CA THR A 449 20.51 24.25 -19.82
C THR A 449 21.78 25.09 -19.83
N ASN A 450 21.68 26.31 -20.36
CA ASN A 450 22.71 27.35 -20.34
C ASN A 450 22.40 28.47 -19.33
N LEU A 451 21.35 28.31 -18.52
CA LEU A 451 21.07 29.16 -17.37
C LEU A 451 22.17 29.01 -16.30
N PHE A 452 22.36 30.05 -15.48
CA PHE A 452 23.26 30.03 -14.34
C PHE A 452 22.76 29.10 -13.24
N GLU A 453 23.65 28.68 -12.33
CA GLU A 453 23.31 27.71 -11.28
C GLU A 453 22.29 28.26 -10.27
N GLU A 454 22.30 29.57 -10.07
CA GLU A 454 21.42 30.27 -9.17
C GLU A 454 20.02 30.49 -9.76
N GLU A 455 19.85 30.34 -11.07
CA GLU A 455 18.58 30.61 -11.77
C GLU A 455 17.68 29.37 -11.88
N ILE A 456 18.22 28.17 -11.67
CA ILE A 456 17.48 26.92 -11.90
C ILE A 456 17.82 25.83 -10.89
N GLU A 457 16.78 25.23 -10.33
CA GLU A 457 16.86 23.96 -9.59
C GLU A 457 16.22 22.84 -10.43
N ALA A 458 16.79 21.63 -10.39
CA ALA A 458 16.24 20.49 -11.10
C ALA A 458 16.31 19.21 -10.26
N GLY A 459 15.45 18.24 -10.59
CA GLY A 459 15.43 16.98 -9.86
C GLY A 459 14.62 15.89 -10.53
N ILE A 460 14.45 14.80 -9.79
CA ILE A 460 13.70 13.61 -10.19
C ILE A 460 12.53 13.43 -9.23
N LEU A 461 11.38 13.01 -9.75
CA LEU A 461 10.20 12.62 -9.00
C LEU A 461 9.81 11.17 -9.36
N GLU A 462 9.74 10.31 -8.34
CA GLU A 462 9.25 8.94 -8.49
C GLU A 462 7.80 8.92 -9.00
N THR A 463 7.53 8.06 -9.97
CA THR A 463 6.21 7.96 -10.62
C THR A 463 5.71 6.52 -10.53
N TYR A 464 4.58 6.29 -9.87
CA TYR A 464 4.12 4.93 -9.55
C TYR A 464 3.50 4.14 -10.72
N PHE A 465 3.19 4.81 -11.83
CA PHE A 465 2.49 4.24 -12.97
C PHE A 465 3.33 4.15 -14.25
N SER A 466 4.57 4.65 -14.22
CA SER A 466 5.54 4.54 -15.31
C SER A 466 6.83 3.92 -14.78
N ASP A 467 7.54 3.17 -15.61
CA ASP A 467 8.90 2.71 -15.30
C ASP A 467 9.95 3.83 -15.46
N HIS A 468 9.55 4.96 -16.06
CA HIS A 468 10.28 6.21 -16.05
C HIS A 468 9.85 7.07 -14.87
N LYS A 469 10.79 7.88 -14.39
CA LYS A 469 10.59 8.87 -13.34
C LYS A 469 10.51 10.24 -13.99
N ALA A 470 9.62 11.08 -13.48
CA ALA A 470 9.51 12.43 -13.98
C ALA A 470 10.79 13.21 -13.65
N ILE A 471 11.26 14.02 -14.59
CA ILE A 471 12.31 15.02 -14.36
C ILE A 471 11.68 16.40 -14.37
N TRP A 472 12.20 17.31 -13.56
CA TRP A 472 11.61 18.64 -13.40
C TRP A 472 12.68 19.72 -13.26
N ALA A 473 12.28 20.96 -13.59
CA ALA A 473 13.02 22.19 -13.35
C ALA A 473 12.12 23.25 -12.70
N SER A 474 12.68 23.99 -11.76
CA SER A 474 12.11 25.19 -11.13
C SER A 474 13.02 26.35 -11.47
N LEU A 475 12.54 27.29 -12.26
CA LEU A 475 13.29 28.48 -12.63
C LEU A 475 12.91 29.63 -11.71
N ARG A 476 13.92 30.24 -11.11
CA ARG A 476 13.74 31.42 -10.27
C ARG A 476 13.49 32.63 -11.16
N THR A 477 12.29 33.18 -11.07
CA THR A 477 11.86 34.36 -11.84
C THR A 477 12.25 35.67 -11.18
#